data_AF-A0A4Z2EWF4-F1
#
_entry.id   AF-A0A4Z2EWF4-F1
#
_cell.length_a   1.000
_cell.length_b   1.000
_cell.length_c   1.000
_cell.angle_alpha   90.00
_cell.angle_beta   90.00
_cell.angle_gamma   90.00
#
_symmetry.space_group_name_H-M   'P 1'
#
loop_
_entity.id
_entity.type
_entity.pdbx_description
1 polymer ?
#
loop_
_entity_poly.entity_id
_entity_poly.type
_entity_poly.pdbx_seq_one_letter_code
_entity_poly.pdbx_strand_id
1 'polypeptide(L)'
;MEEQWSWLCTENLQRTIRLLFGTFINRWLDVGVANLTSAAYWASYLRVLQDAVWPGGALPTAPRPQRSRQQKDDSRRRALSCLMRLLPDLISDLLGSDKYELCWQTALDSLQDAHINRHLVFCLFDLLMEFLVPEIPEPDFQRSLLRTLPRNPERQLA
;
A
#
# COMPACT_ATOMS: atom_id res chain seq x y z
N MET A 1 8.73 30.95 -19.71
CA MET A 1 7.41 31.58 -19.44
C MET A 1 6.33 30.54 -19.19
N GLU A 2 6.24 29.44 -19.95
CA GLU A 2 5.20 28.42 -19.77
C GLU A 2 5.19 27.74 -18.39
N GLU A 3 6.34 27.54 -17.75
CA GLU A 3 6.42 26.87 -16.44
C GLU A 3 5.76 27.67 -15.30
N GLN A 4 5.86 29.00 -15.31
CA GLN A 4 5.20 29.86 -14.32
C GLN A 4 3.68 29.84 -14.46
N TRP A 5 3.16 29.84 -15.69
CA TRP A 5 1.72 29.74 -15.97
C TRP A 5 1.17 28.37 -15.62
N SER A 6 1.92 27.30 -15.90
CA SER A 6 1.55 25.94 -15.49
C SER A 6 1.47 25.81 -13.97
N TRP A 7 2.46 26.34 -13.24
CA TRP A 7 2.49 26.28 -11.78
C TRP A 7 1.37 27.11 -11.13
N LEU A 8 1.16 28.35 -11.60
CA LEU A 8 0.06 29.22 -11.14
C LEU A 8 -1.32 28.62 -11.43
N CYS A 9 -1.51 28.00 -12.60
CA CYS A 9 -2.75 27.29 -12.91
C CYS A 9 -2.95 26.09 -11.98
N THR A 10 -1.90 25.34 -11.67
CA THR A 10 -1.99 24.14 -10.82
C THR A 10 -2.33 24.50 -9.37
N GLU A 11 -1.68 25.52 -8.81
CA GLU A 11 -1.92 25.94 -7.42
C GLU A 11 -3.30 26.61 -7.25
N ASN A 12 -3.68 27.48 -8.18
CA ASN A 12 -5.01 28.12 -8.15
C ASN A 12 -6.13 27.13 -8.44
N LEU A 13 -5.91 26.16 -9.33
CA LEU A 13 -6.86 25.07 -9.56
C LEU A 13 -7.00 24.20 -8.32
N GLN A 14 -5.89 23.83 -7.68
CA GLN A 14 -5.92 23.05 -6.43
C GLN A 14 -6.65 23.82 -5.32
N ARG A 15 -6.41 25.12 -5.18
CA ARG A 15 -7.11 25.97 -4.20
C ARG A 15 -8.60 26.08 -4.53
N THR A 16 -8.96 26.25 -5.80
CA THR A 16 -10.36 26.28 -6.27
C THR A 16 -11.06 24.94 -6.02
N ILE A 17 -10.43 23.82 -6.34
CA ILE A 17 -10.98 22.47 -6.06
C ILE A 17 -11.19 22.27 -4.56
N ARG A 18 -10.20 22.65 -3.74
CA ARG A 18 -10.34 22.57 -2.27
C ARG A 18 -11.47 23.44 -1.75
N LEU A 19 -11.65 24.65 -2.27
CA LEU A 19 -12.70 25.57 -1.83
C LEU A 19 -14.10 25.12 -2.28
N LEU A 20 -14.23 24.66 -3.52
CA LEU A 20 -15.53 24.30 -4.10
C LEU A 20 -15.96 22.86 -3.79
N PHE A 21 -15.01 21.92 -3.78
CA PHE A 21 -15.26 20.49 -3.65
C PHE A 21 -14.61 19.85 -2.42
N GLY A 22 -13.88 20.61 -1.59
CA GLY A 22 -13.15 20.04 -0.45
C GLY A 22 -14.04 19.28 0.53
N THR A 23 -15.20 19.85 0.90
CA THR A 23 -16.17 19.19 1.79
C THR A 23 -16.79 17.95 1.15
N PHE A 24 -17.07 18.01 -0.14
CA PHE A 24 -17.61 16.86 -0.89
C PHE A 24 -16.58 15.73 -0.97
N ILE A 25 -15.34 16.04 -1.36
CA ILE A 25 -14.24 15.07 -1.43
C ILE A 25 -13.99 14.46 -0.06
N ASN A 26 -13.97 15.28 1.01
CA ASN A 26 -13.77 14.76 2.37
C ASN A 26 -14.86 13.77 2.76
N ARG A 27 -16.14 14.13 2.55
CA ARG A 27 -17.25 13.23 2.87
C ARG A 27 -17.25 11.96 2.01
N TRP A 28 -16.91 12.08 0.73
CA TRP A 28 -16.78 10.94 -0.17
C TRP A 28 -15.66 9.99 0.30
N LEU A 29 -14.50 10.55 0.71
CA LEU A 29 -13.41 9.79 1.31
C LEU A 29 -13.82 9.15 2.63
N ASP A 30 -14.47 9.89 3.54
CA ASP A 30 -14.90 9.37 4.83
C ASP A 30 -15.84 8.17 4.66
N VAL A 31 -16.84 8.29 3.78
CA VAL A 31 -17.78 7.19 3.50
C VAL A 31 -17.07 6.03 2.80
N GLY A 32 -16.20 6.32 1.83
CA GLY A 32 -15.43 5.30 1.11
C GLY A 32 -14.52 4.50 2.05
N VAL A 33 -13.73 5.19 2.89
CA VAL A 33 -12.85 4.58 3.88
C VAL A 33 -13.65 3.82 4.93
N ALA A 34 -14.73 4.39 5.47
CA ALA A 34 -15.58 3.69 6.44
C ALA A 34 -16.20 2.42 5.86
N ASN A 35 -16.60 2.43 4.58
CA ASN A 35 -17.10 1.24 3.90
C ASN A 35 -15.99 0.19 3.72
N LEU A 36 -14.83 0.61 3.20
CA LEU A 36 -13.68 -0.28 2.96
C LEU A 36 -13.11 -0.87 4.26
N THR A 37 -13.20 -0.14 5.37
CA THR A 37 -12.74 -0.56 6.71
C THR A 37 -13.86 -1.14 7.58
N SER A 38 -15.04 -1.40 7.00
CA SER A 38 -16.14 -2.03 7.72
C SER A 38 -15.85 -3.51 8.00
N ALA A 39 -16.45 -4.04 9.07
CA ALA A 39 -16.25 -5.42 9.50
C ALA A 39 -16.56 -6.46 8.40
N ALA A 40 -17.52 -6.17 7.52
CA ALA A 40 -17.89 -7.06 6.40
C ALA A 40 -16.77 -7.19 5.36
N TYR A 41 -16.15 -6.06 4.98
CA TYR A 41 -15.01 -6.08 4.05
C TYR A 41 -13.76 -6.67 4.72
N TRP A 42 -13.54 -6.39 6.00
CA TRP A 42 -12.46 -7.03 6.76
C TRP A 42 -12.53 -8.55 6.77
N ALA A 43 -13.70 -9.13 6.99
CA ALA A 43 -13.88 -10.58 6.91
C ALA A 43 -13.50 -11.12 5.50
N SER A 44 -13.85 -10.37 4.46
CA SER A 44 -13.49 -10.72 3.08
C SER A 44 -11.99 -10.62 2.83
N TYR A 45 -11.33 -9.55 3.30
CA TYR A 45 -9.88 -9.38 3.17
C TYR A 45 -9.12 -10.47 3.91
N LEU A 46 -9.53 -10.80 5.13
CA LEU A 46 -8.93 -11.89 5.91
C LEU A 46 -9.07 -13.23 5.20
N ARG A 47 -10.22 -13.49 4.58
CA ARG A 47 -10.43 -14.72 3.80
C ARG A 47 -9.53 -14.76 2.56
N VAL A 48 -9.44 -13.65 1.82
CA VAL A 48 -8.54 -13.55 0.66
C VAL A 48 -7.08 -13.72 1.09
N LEU A 49 -6.67 -13.13 2.21
CA LEU A 49 -5.32 -13.29 2.76
C LEU A 49 -5.07 -14.73 3.20
N GLN A 50 -6.03 -15.35 3.89
CA GLN A 50 -5.95 -16.75 4.29
C GLN A 50 -5.78 -17.65 3.08
N ASP A 51 -6.60 -17.51 2.04
CA ASP A 51 -6.47 -18.28 0.80
C ASP A 51 -5.16 -17.97 0.06
N ALA A 52 -4.69 -16.72 0.15
CA ALA A 52 -3.43 -16.28 -0.44
C ALA A 52 -2.18 -16.75 0.31
N VAL A 53 -2.26 -17.19 1.57
CA VAL A 53 -1.12 -17.75 2.32
C VAL A 53 -1.26 -19.27 2.48
N TRP A 54 -2.44 -19.73 2.88
CA TRP A 54 -2.84 -21.12 3.13
C TRP A 54 -4.01 -21.51 2.20
N PRO A 55 -3.76 -21.83 0.92
CA PRO A 55 -4.83 -22.26 0.02
C PRO A 55 -5.49 -23.54 0.57
N GLY A 56 -6.80 -23.48 0.82
CA GLY A 56 -7.54 -24.59 1.43
C GLY A 56 -7.25 -24.80 2.92
N GLY A 57 -6.67 -23.81 3.60
CA GLY A 57 -6.41 -23.84 5.04
C GLY A 57 -5.17 -24.63 5.48
N ALA A 58 -4.40 -25.19 4.53
CA ALA A 58 -3.17 -25.94 4.81
C ALA A 58 -1.93 -25.17 4.34
N LEU A 59 -0.81 -25.37 5.03
CA LEU A 59 0.48 -24.83 4.60
C LEU A 59 0.91 -25.55 3.32
N PRO A 60 1.21 -24.83 2.22
CA PRO A 60 1.68 -25.46 1.00
C PRO A 60 2.93 -26.30 1.27
N THR A 61 2.87 -27.59 0.96
CA THR A 61 4.01 -28.52 1.09
C THR A 61 5.08 -28.26 0.04
N ALA A 62 4.71 -27.60 -1.06
CA ALA A 62 5.60 -27.22 -2.15
C ALA A 62 5.56 -25.70 -2.36
N PRO A 63 6.69 -25.09 -2.79
CA PRO A 63 6.70 -23.69 -3.17
C PRO A 63 5.73 -23.44 -4.33
N ARG A 64 5.11 -22.26 -4.34
CA ARG A 64 4.20 -21.89 -5.42
C ARG A 64 4.94 -21.92 -6.77
N PRO A 65 4.30 -22.44 -7.82
CA PRO A 65 4.90 -22.39 -9.16
C PRO A 65 5.18 -20.93 -9.53
N GLN A 66 6.34 -20.70 -10.15
CA GLN A 66 6.65 -19.37 -10.67
C GLN A 66 5.60 -18.96 -11.69
N ARG A 67 5.00 -17.78 -11.50
CA ARG A 67 4.04 -17.21 -12.45
C ARG A 67 4.73 -16.94 -13.77
N SER A 68 4.09 -17.34 -14.87
CA SER A 68 4.58 -17.03 -16.22
C SER A 68 4.56 -15.52 -16.47
N ARG A 69 5.37 -15.04 -17.43
CA ARG A 69 5.38 -13.62 -17.81
C ARG A 69 3.98 -13.15 -18.23
N GLN A 70 3.31 -13.95 -19.07
CA GLN A 70 1.94 -13.68 -19.51
C GLN A 70 0.96 -13.55 -18.33
N GLN A 71 1.00 -14.46 -17.35
CA GLN A 71 0.14 -14.37 -16.16
C GLN A 71 0.39 -13.11 -15.33
N LYS A 72 1.65 -12.66 -15.26
CA LYS A 72 2.00 -11.41 -14.56
C LYS A 72 1.43 -10.21 -15.31
N ASP A 73 1.62 -10.16 -16.62
CA ASP A 73 1.13 -9.06 -17.47
C ASP A 73 -0.40 -8.97 -17.47
N ASP A 74 -1.09 -10.09 -17.57
CA ASP A 74 -2.56 -10.15 -17.52
C ASP A 74 -3.10 -9.72 -16.16
N SER A 75 -2.38 -10.03 -15.08
CA SER A 75 -2.75 -9.58 -13.73
C SER A 75 -2.48 -8.10 -13.55
N ARG A 76 -1.37 -7.58 -14.09
CA ARG A 76 -1.01 -6.15 -14.09
C ARG A 76 -2.07 -5.33 -14.83
N ARG A 77 -2.48 -5.74 -16.03
CA ARG A 77 -3.52 -5.04 -16.82
C ARG A 77 -4.86 -5.02 -16.09
N ARG A 78 -5.27 -6.14 -15.49
CA ARG A 78 -6.50 -6.21 -14.70
C ARG A 78 -6.45 -5.31 -13.47
N ALA A 79 -5.33 -5.32 -12.75
CA ALA A 79 -5.13 -4.44 -11.60
C ALA A 79 -5.21 -2.96 -12.01
N LEU A 80 -4.53 -2.56 -13.08
CA LEU A 80 -4.59 -1.20 -13.60
C LEU A 80 -6.01 -0.78 -13.95
N SER A 81 -6.76 -1.63 -14.67
CA SER A 81 -8.15 -1.35 -15.01
C SER A 81 -9.05 -1.19 -13.78
N CYS A 82 -8.82 -1.99 -12.73
CA CYS A 82 -9.53 -1.82 -11.46
C CYS A 82 -9.16 -0.51 -10.76
N LEU A 83 -7.87 -0.17 -10.71
CA LEU A 83 -7.38 1.06 -10.08
C LEU A 83 -7.96 2.31 -10.76
N MET A 84 -8.00 2.31 -12.09
CA MET A 84 -8.59 3.42 -12.86
C MET A 84 -10.07 3.65 -12.56
N ARG A 85 -10.80 2.62 -12.09
CA ARG A 85 -12.22 2.70 -11.72
C ARG A 85 -12.47 3.08 -10.26
N LEU A 86 -11.44 3.22 -9.44
CA LEU A 86 -11.59 3.55 -8.02
C LEU A 86 -12.05 5.00 -7.80
N LEU A 87 -11.58 5.90 -8.66
CA LEU A 87 -11.93 7.32 -8.58
C LEU A 87 -13.11 7.63 -9.52
N PRO A 88 -13.95 8.63 -9.19
CA PRO A 88 -15.01 9.08 -10.07
C PRO A 88 -14.45 9.52 -11.43
N ASP A 89 -15.19 9.24 -12.52
CA ASP A 89 -14.78 9.56 -13.90
C ASP A 89 -14.45 11.05 -14.09
N LEU A 90 -15.10 11.94 -13.33
CA LEU A 90 -14.80 13.37 -13.29
C LEU A 90 -13.32 13.69 -13.03
N ILE A 91 -12.62 12.86 -12.26
CA ILE A 91 -11.20 13.05 -11.97
C ILE A 91 -10.35 12.70 -13.20
N SER A 92 -10.71 11.63 -13.92
CA SER A 92 -10.06 11.28 -15.19
C SER A 92 -10.27 12.38 -16.24
N ASP A 93 -11.49 12.93 -16.32
CA ASP A 93 -11.81 14.02 -17.25
C ASP A 93 -11.03 15.30 -16.93
N LEU A 94 -10.85 15.61 -15.65
CA LEU A 94 -10.14 16.82 -15.20
C LEU A 94 -8.62 16.72 -15.42
N LEU A 95 -8.01 15.55 -15.18
CA LEU A 95 -6.57 15.35 -15.32
C LEU A 95 -6.14 15.00 -16.75
N GLY A 96 -7.09 14.51 -17.56
CA GLY A 96 -6.83 13.88 -18.85
C GLY A 96 -6.50 12.39 -18.70
N SER A 97 -7.08 11.57 -19.58
CA SER A 97 -6.98 10.10 -19.55
C SER A 97 -5.54 9.60 -19.48
N ASP A 98 -4.64 10.20 -20.26
CA ASP A 98 -3.26 9.73 -20.40
C ASP A 98 -2.46 9.97 -19.12
N LYS A 99 -2.64 11.14 -18.49
CA LYS A 99 -1.98 11.48 -17.23
C LYS A 99 -2.55 10.67 -16.08
N TYR A 100 -3.86 10.43 -16.10
CA TYR A 100 -4.54 9.60 -15.11
C TYR A 100 -4.07 8.14 -15.18
N GLU A 101 -3.98 7.57 -16.38
CA GLU A 101 -3.43 6.23 -16.59
C GLU A 101 -1.97 6.16 -16.13
N LEU A 102 -1.13 7.12 -16.51
CA LEU A 102 0.28 7.16 -16.10
C LEU A 102 0.44 7.22 -14.57
N CYS A 103 -0.42 7.97 -13.88
CA CYS A 103 -0.43 8.05 -12.42
C CYS A 103 -0.68 6.67 -11.79
N TRP A 104 -1.72 5.96 -12.26
CA TRP A 104 -2.03 4.63 -11.75
C TRP A 104 -1.01 3.56 -12.17
N GLN A 105 -0.42 3.68 -13.36
CA GLN A 105 0.70 2.84 -13.78
C GLN A 105 1.89 3.02 -12.83
N THR A 106 2.25 4.27 -12.50
CA THR A 106 3.36 4.58 -11.58
C THR A 106 3.09 4.03 -10.18
N ALA A 107 1.85 4.19 -9.68
CA ALA A 107 1.45 3.63 -8.39
C ALA A 107 1.53 2.09 -8.40
N LEU A 108 1.04 1.46 -9.46
CA LEU A 108 1.08 0.01 -9.62
C LEU A 108 2.52 -0.50 -9.72
N ASP A 109 3.39 0.21 -10.45
CA ASP A 109 4.80 -0.16 -10.61
C ASP A 109 5.57 -0.03 -9.29
N SER A 110 5.26 0.98 -8.49
CA SER A 110 5.78 1.12 -7.13
C SER A 110 5.39 -0.07 -6.24
N LEU A 111 4.16 -0.57 -6.38
CA LEU A 111 3.69 -1.78 -5.70
C LEU A 111 4.30 -3.08 -6.26
N GLN A 112 4.89 -3.07 -7.46
CA GLN A 112 5.63 -4.22 -7.99
C GLN A 112 7.11 -4.22 -7.56
N ASP A 113 7.62 -3.10 -7.04
CA ASP A 113 9.01 -2.98 -6.62
C ASP A 113 9.29 -3.73 -5.31
N ALA A 114 10.22 -4.69 -5.35
CA ALA A 114 10.56 -5.52 -4.20
C ALA A 114 11.26 -4.75 -3.07
N HIS A 115 12.02 -3.70 -3.39
CA HIS A 115 12.71 -2.87 -2.39
C HIS A 115 11.71 -1.98 -1.65
N ILE A 116 10.80 -1.33 -2.38
CA ILE A 116 9.72 -0.52 -1.78
C ILE A 116 8.85 -1.41 -0.89
N ASN A 117 8.41 -2.56 -1.40
CA ASN A 117 7.59 -3.49 -0.64
C ASN A 117 8.31 -4.04 0.60
N ARG A 118 9.61 -4.32 0.50
CA ARG A 118 10.41 -4.76 1.65
C ARG A 118 10.45 -3.68 2.74
N HIS A 119 10.67 -2.43 2.35
CA HIS A 119 10.66 -1.32 3.30
C HIS A 119 9.28 -1.15 3.95
N LEU A 120 8.21 -1.21 3.14
CA LEU A 120 6.83 -1.13 3.62
C LEU A 120 6.52 -2.20 4.68
N VAL A 121 6.96 -3.44 4.46
CA VAL A 121 6.78 -4.54 5.43
C VAL A 121 7.50 -4.25 6.74
N PHE A 122 8.74 -3.75 6.70
CA PHE A 122 9.45 -3.39 7.92
C PHE A 122 8.79 -2.22 8.66
N CYS A 123 8.34 -1.19 7.94
CA CYS A 123 7.59 -0.09 8.55
C CYS A 123 6.29 -0.58 9.21
N LEU A 124 5.57 -1.50 8.57
CA LEU A 124 4.37 -2.10 9.16
C LEU A 124 4.72 -2.91 10.41
N PHE A 125 5.82 -3.67 10.37
CA PHE A 125 6.28 -4.44 11.51
C PHE A 125 6.69 -3.53 12.68
N ASP A 126 7.40 -2.44 12.42
CA ASP A 126 7.78 -1.45 13.43
C ASP A 126 6.55 -0.84 14.10
N LEU A 127 5.54 -0.43 13.33
CA LEU A 127 4.27 0.09 13.85
C LEU A 127 3.51 -0.96 14.68
N LEU A 128 3.47 -2.21 14.22
CA LEU A 128 2.85 -3.31 14.96
C LEU A 128 3.57 -3.59 16.27
N MET A 129 4.91 -3.53 16.28
CA MET A 129 5.72 -3.71 17.47
C MET A 129 5.50 -2.58 18.47
N GLU A 130 5.46 -1.32 18.02
CA GLU A 130 5.13 -0.17 18.86
C GLU A 130 3.73 -0.30 19.50
N PHE A 131 2.77 -0.83 18.75
CA PHE A 131 1.43 -1.08 19.27
C PHE A 131 1.36 -2.25 20.28
N LEU A 132 2.02 -3.37 19.97
CA LEU A 132 1.96 -4.59 20.80
C LEU A 132 2.83 -4.49 22.05
N VAL A 133 3.97 -3.79 21.96
CA VAL A 133 4.92 -3.61 23.05
C VAL A 133 5.33 -2.13 23.10
N PRO A 134 4.56 -1.29 23.82
CA PRO A 134 4.79 0.14 23.90
C PRO A 134 6.14 0.54 24.52
N GLU A 135 6.84 -0.39 25.17
CA GLU A 135 8.17 -0.20 25.76
C GLU A 135 9.31 -0.36 24.73
N ILE A 136 9.03 -0.83 23.51
CA ILE A 136 10.05 -0.97 22.44
C ILE A 136 10.83 0.31 22.12
N PRO A 137 10.23 1.52 22.05
CA PRO A 137 11.00 2.74 21.80
C PRO A 137 11.86 3.15 23.00
N GLU A 138 11.69 2.54 24.19
CA GLU A 138 12.49 2.88 25.37
C GLU A 138 13.93 2.31 25.24
N PRO A 139 14.96 3.18 25.30
CA PRO A 139 16.33 2.76 25.05
C PRO A 139 16.85 1.74 26.07
N ASP A 140 16.33 1.76 27.30
CA ASP A 140 16.76 0.83 28.35
C ASP A 140 16.12 -0.55 28.18
N PHE A 141 14.87 -0.62 27.74
CA PHE A 141 14.22 -1.87 27.33
C PHE A 141 14.94 -2.51 26.14
N GLN A 142 15.28 -1.71 25.11
CA GLN A 142 16.08 -2.19 23.97
C GLN A 142 17.43 -2.74 24.41
N ARG A 143 18.15 -2.04 25.29
CA ARG A 143 19.44 -2.50 25.83
C ARG A 143 19.29 -3.80 26.63
N SER A 144 18.20 -3.94 27.38
CA SER A 144 17.90 -5.18 28.11
C SER A 144 17.65 -6.34 27.16
N LEU A 145 16.81 -6.15 26.14
CA LEU A 145 16.56 -7.16 25.09
C LEU A 145 17.82 -7.54 24.31
N LEU A 146 18.63 -6.56 23.90
CA LEU A 146 19.88 -6.83 23.19
C LEU A 146 20.89 -7.59 24.04
N ARG A 147 20.83 -7.46 25.37
CA ARG A 147 21.66 -8.24 26.31
C ARG A 147 21.14 -9.66 26.52
N THR A 148 19.83 -9.89 26.45
CA THR A 148 19.23 -11.22 26.61
C THR A 148 19.26 -12.05 25.33
N LEU A 149 19.41 -11.42 24.16
CA LEU A 149 19.62 -12.14 22.91
C LEU A 149 20.92 -12.97 22.97
N PRO A 150 20.87 -14.28 22.65
CA PRO A 150 22.06 -15.11 22.65
C PRO A 150 23.06 -14.55 21.65
N ARG A 151 24.27 -14.26 22.14
CA ARG A 151 25.38 -13.74 21.33
C ARG A 151 25.80 -14.80 20.32
N ASN A 152 25.22 -14.74 19.13
CA ASN A 152 25.50 -15.49 17.90
C ASN A 152 26.23 -16.86 18.09
N PRO A 153 25.53 -18.01 17.98
CA PRO A 153 26.14 -19.34 18.14
C PRO A 153 27.21 -19.67 17.09
N GLU A 154 27.31 -18.90 16.00
CA GLU A 154 28.26 -19.15 14.91
C GLU A 154 29.73 -18.86 15.25
N ARG A 155 30.04 -18.30 16.42
CA ARG A 155 31.44 -18.17 16.90
C ARG A 155 31.94 -19.35 17.72
N GLN A 156 31.12 -20.38 17.97
CA GLN A 156 31.52 -21.57 18.76
C GLN A 156 31.88 -22.79 17.90
N LEU A 157 31.84 -22.70 16.58
CA LEU A 157 32.17 -23.78 15.63
C LEU A 157 33.38 -23.47 14.74
N ALA A 158 34.26 -22.55 15.16
CA ALA A 158 35.55 -22.30 14.53
C ALA A 158 36.70 -22.71 15.45
#